data_AF-A0A7Y2VDY9-F1
#
_entry.id   AF-A0A7Y2VDY9-F1
#
_cell.length_a   1.000
_cell.length_b   1.000
_cell.length_c   1.000
_cell.angle_alpha   90.00
_cell.angle_beta   90.00
_cell.angle_gamma   90.00
#
_symmetry.space_group_name_H-M   'P 1'
#
loop_
_entity.id
_entity.type
_entity.pdbx_description
1 polymer ?
#
loop_
_entity_poly.entity_id
_entity_poly.type
_entity_poly.pdbx_seq_one_letter_code
_entity_poly.pdbx_strand_id
1 'polypeptide(L)'
;MLFLRRLLASIFVFLVLLTVWQCAKRGSPTGGPRDTTPPELIAAEPENFSLEFDAKRIRLYFDEYIKLEDVQNQLIISPPLKNQPEISPQGQAS
;
A
#
# COMPACT_ATOMS: atom_id res chain seq x y z
N MET A 1 -28.76 36.91 -48.69
CA MET A 1 -28.80 35.55 -48.07
C MET A 1 -27.41 34.92 -47.89
N LEU A 2 -26.51 34.97 -48.89
CA LEU A 2 -25.15 34.42 -48.77
C LEU A 2 -24.28 35.04 -47.66
N PHE A 3 -24.37 36.36 -47.44
CA PHE A 3 -23.60 37.05 -46.40
C PHE A 3 -24.01 36.64 -44.97
N LEU A 4 -25.32 36.56 -44.70
CA LEU A 4 -25.84 36.12 -43.40
C LEU A 4 -25.47 34.66 -43.11
N ARG A 5 -25.50 33.78 -44.14
CA ARG A 5 -25.08 32.38 -44.02
C ARG A 5 -23.59 32.25 -43.70
N ARG A 6 -22.73 33.09 -44.30
CA ARG A 6 -21.29 33.14 -44.00
C ARG A 6 -21.00 33.66 -42.60
N LEU A 7 -21.70 34.70 -42.15
CA LEU A 7 -21.59 35.24 -40.80
C LEU A 7 -21.96 34.20 -39.74
N LEU A 8 -23.11 33.53 -39.90
CA LEU A 8 -23.57 32.48 -38.99
C LEU A 8 -22.61 31.28 -38.97
N ALA A 9 -22.05 30.90 -40.12
CA ALA A 9 -21.05 29.84 -40.20
C ALA A 9 -19.75 30.20 -39.46
N SER A 10 -19.26 31.43 -39.59
CA SER A 10 -18.07 31.89 -38.85
C SER A 10 -18.31 31.93 -37.34
N ILE A 11 -19.48 32.38 -36.88
CA ILE A 11 -19.83 32.38 -35.46
C ILE A 11 -19.90 30.94 -34.92
N PHE A 12 -20.48 30.01 -35.67
CA PHE A 12 -20.55 28.61 -35.28
C PHE A 12 -19.16 27.97 -35.16
N VAL A 13 -18.28 28.21 -36.14
CA VAL A 13 -16.89 27.72 -36.10
C VAL A 13 -16.13 28.30 -34.91
N PHE A 14 -16.33 29.59 -34.60
CA PHE A 14 -15.72 30.24 -33.44
C PHE A 14 -16.21 29.64 -32.11
N LEU A 15 -17.51 29.36 -31.99
CA LEU A 15 -18.06 28.69 -30.81
C LEU A 15 -17.51 27.27 -30.62
N VAL A 16 -17.37 26.50 -31.70
CA VAL A 16 -16.77 25.16 -31.65
C VAL A 16 -15.31 25.24 -31.19
N LEU A 17 -14.53 26.20 -31.69
CA LEU A 17 -13.14 26.42 -31.26
C LEU A 17 -13.01 26.77 -29.77
N LEU A 18 -13.97 27.48 -29.19
CA LEU A 18 -13.99 27.77 -27.75
C LEU A 18 -14.24 26.51 -26.90
N THR A 19 -15.06 25.56 -27.38
CA THR A 19 -15.37 24.33 -26.62
C THR A 19 -14.21 23.34 -26.55
N VAL A 20 -13.32 23.33 -27.55
CA VAL A 20 -12.15 22.43 -27.58
C VAL A 20 -10.93 22.98 -26.81
N TRP A 21 -11.00 24.22 -26.30
CA TRP A 21 -9.91 24.81 -25.52
C TRP A 21 -9.86 24.32 -24.06
N GLN A 22 -10.93 23.66 -23.57
CA GLN A 22 -10.95 23.13 -22.21
C GLN A 22 -10.23 21.78 -22.14
N CYS A 23 -8.91 21.83 -21.91
CA CYS A 23 -8.08 20.66 -21.64
C CYS A 23 -8.41 20.07 -20.25
N ALA A 24 -8.92 18.83 -20.20
CA ALA A 24 -9.19 18.15 -18.94
C ALA A 24 -7.89 17.92 -18.15
N LYS A 25 -7.71 18.65 -17.05
CA LYS A 25 -6.52 18.50 -16.19
C LYS A 25 -6.66 17.21 -15.39
N ARG A 26 -5.87 16.19 -15.75
CA ARG A 26 -5.75 14.94 -14.98
C ARG A 26 -5.12 15.28 -13.61
N GLY A 27 -5.95 15.41 -12.58
CA GLY A 27 -5.50 15.48 -11.19
C GLY A 27 -5.14 14.08 -10.70
N SER A 28 -4.10 13.96 -9.87
CA SER A 28 -3.86 12.74 -9.10
C SER A 28 -4.91 12.65 -7.99
N PRO A 29 -5.57 11.50 -7.78
CA PRO A 29 -6.39 11.32 -6.59
C PRO A 29 -5.50 11.52 -5.36
N THR A 30 -5.99 12.24 -4.36
CA THR A 30 -5.35 12.22 -3.04
C THR A 30 -5.51 10.82 -2.48
N GLY A 31 -4.42 10.24 -1.97
CA GLY A 31 -4.47 8.95 -1.29
C GLY A 31 -5.32 9.01 -0.02
N GLY A 32 -5.55 7.84 0.59
CA GLY A 32 -6.13 7.76 1.92
C GLY A 32 -5.25 8.39 3.00
N PRO A 33 -5.76 8.48 4.23
CA PRO A 33 -4.91 8.78 5.39
C PRO A 33 -3.77 7.76 5.47
N ARG A 34 -2.64 8.19 6.07
CA ARG A 34 -1.53 7.26 6.35
C ARG A 34 -2.01 6.20 7.33
N ASP A 35 -1.56 4.97 7.10
CA ASP A 35 -1.74 3.91 8.07
C ASP A 35 -0.90 4.20 9.32
N THR A 36 -1.52 4.00 10.48
CA THR A 36 -0.91 4.17 11.80
C THR A 36 -1.17 2.98 12.71
N THR A 37 -2.01 2.03 12.29
CA THR A 37 -2.30 0.83 13.06
C THR A 37 -1.18 -0.19 12.85
N PRO A 38 -0.61 -0.78 13.92
CA PRO A 38 0.36 -1.84 13.78
C PRO A 38 -0.31 -3.20 13.52
N PRO A 39 0.43 -4.17 12.95
CA PRO A 39 -0.05 -5.53 12.75
C PRO A 39 -0.35 -6.23 14.07
N GLU A 40 -1.42 -7.02 14.11
CA GLU A 40 -1.83 -7.79 15.27
C GLU A 40 -1.45 -9.27 15.13
N LEU A 41 -0.88 -9.85 16.18
CA LEU A 41 -0.55 -11.28 16.23
C LEU A 41 -1.84 -12.10 16.44
N ILE A 42 -2.22 -12.89 15.43
CA ILE A 42 -3.42 -13.72 15.47
C ILE A 42 -3.15 -15.15 15.96
N ALA A 43 -1.95 -15.69 15.70
CA ALA A 43 -1.58 -17.03 16.14
C ALA A 43 -0.05 -17.21 16.17
N ALA A 44 0.41 -18.19 16.93
CA ALA A 44 1.80 -18.62 16.96
C ALA A 44 1.88 -20.15 16.90
N GLU A 45 2.89 -20.65 16.21
CA GLU A 45 3.23 -22.07 16.18
C GLU A 45 4.71 -22.22 16.56
N PRO A 46 5.06 -22.86 17.68
CA PRO A 46 4.16 -23.46 18.68
C PRO A 46 3.28 -22.42 19.37
N GLU A 47 2.16 -22.86 19.95
CA GLU A 47 1.23 -21.98 20.67
C GLU A 47 1.95 -21.25 21.81
N ASN A 48 1.50 -20.04 22.12
CA ASN A 48 2.08 -19.27 23.23
C ASN A 48 1.97 -20.08 24.53
N PHE A 49 3.05 -20.08 25.33
CA PHE A 49 3.20 -20.91 26.54
C PHE A 49 3.24 -22.43 26.32
N SER A 50 3.51 -22.90 25.09
CA SER A 50 3.80 -24.32 24.85
C SER A 50 5.04 -24.77 25.63
N LEU A 51 4.94 -25.93 26.27
CA LEU A 51 6.05 -26.59 26.96
C LEU A 51 6.55 -27.76 26.11
N GLU A 52 7.81 -28.16 26.35
CA GLU A 52 8.40 -29.38 25.78
C GLU A 52 8.32 -29.48 24.23
N PHE A 53 8.35 -28.34 23.51
CA PHE A 53 8.38 -28.36 22.05
C PHE A 53 9.80 -28.65 21.52
N ASP A 54 9.91 -29.49 20.50
CA ASP A 54 11.17 -29.85 19.83
C ASP A 54 11.34 -29.14 18.47
N ALA A 55 10.42 -28.24 18.13
CA ALA A 55 10.39 -27.53 16.86
C ALA A 55 11.59 -26.59 16.72
N LYS A 56 12.23 -26.62 15.54
CA LYS A 56 13.35 -25.74 15.18
C LYS A 56 12.91 -24.41 14.57
N ARG A 57 11.61 -24.20 14.39
CA ARG A 57 11.02 -23.03 13.74
C ARG A 57 9.82 -22.55 14.53
N ILE A 58 9.77 -21.25 14.76
CA ILE A 58 8.60 -20.55 15.29
C ILE A 58 7.95 -19.80 14.12
N ARG A 59 6.63 -19.95 13.96
CA ARG A 59 5.83 -19.20 12.99
C ARG A 59 4.91 -18.26 13.74
N LEU A 60 4.96 -16.99 13.39
CA LEU A 60 4.06 -15.98 13.91
C LEU A 60 3.13 -15.56 12.78
N TYR A 61 1.83 -15.60 13.03
CA TYR A 61 0.79 -15.23 12.09
C TYR A 61 0.24 -13.87 12.51
N PHE A 62 0.23 -12.94 11.58
CA PHE A 62 -0.34 -11.61 11.76
C PHE A 62 -1.56 -11.47 10.86
N ASP A 63 -2.44 -10.52 11.19
CA ASP A 63 -3.60 -10.14 10.38
C ASP A 63 -3.21 -9.44 9.07
N GLU A 64 -1.98 -8.92 8.98
CA GLU A 64 -1.41 -8.30 7.77
C GLU A 64 0.06 -8.68 7.50
N TYR A 65 0.57 -8.24 6.34
CA TYR A 65 1.98 -8.45 5.99
C TYR A 65 2.88 -7.51 6.78
N ILE A 66 3.86 -8.08 7.50
CA ILE A 66 4.81 -7.31 8.28
C ILE A 66 6.04 -6.93 7.46
N LYS A 67 6.55 -5.72 7.69
CA LYS A 67 7.87 -5.30 7.22
C LYS A 67 8.90 -5.56 8.31
N LEU A 68 9.99 -6.23 7.94
CA LEU A 68 11.12 -6.44 8.84
C LEU A 68 12.01 -5.19 8.84
N GLU A 69 11.74 -4.25 9.73
CA GLU A 69 12.61 -3.11 10.00
C GLU A 69 13.23 -3.24 11.40
N ASP A 70 14.56 -3.19 11.48
CA ASP A 70 15.27 -3.23 12.76
C ASP A 70 14.88 -4.40 13.69
N VAL A 71 14.78 -5.59 13.08
CA VAL A 71 14.30 -6.81 13.76
C VAL A 71 15.10 -7.14 15.02
N GLN A 72 16.39 -6.81 15.06
CA GLN A 72 17.25 -7.08 16.22
C GLN A 72 16.79 -6.31 17.48
N ASN A 73 16.19 -5.13 17.32
CA ASN A 73 15.67 -4.34 18.43
C ASN A 73 14.19 -4.66 18.73
N GLN A 74 13.44 -5.14 17.73
CA GLN A 74 12.02 -5.46 17.89
C GLN A 74 11.75 -6.89 18.38
N LEU A 75 12.64 -7.84 18.08
CA LEU A 75 12.54 -9.24 18.51
C LEU A 75 13.53 -9.55 19.63
N ILE A 76 13.01 -9.68 20.84
CA ILE A 76 13.81 -10.01 22.02
C ILE A 76 13.67 -11.51 22.30
N ILE A 77 14.79 -12.23 22.25
CA ILE A 77 14.86 -13.66 22.58
C ILE A 77 15.70 -13.82 23.84
N SER A 78 15.11 -14.48 24.86
CA SER A 78 15.78 -14.75 26.12
C SER A 78 15.64 -16.23 26.49
N PRO A 79 16.73 -16.90 26.91
CA PRO A 79 18.11 -16.39 26.96
C PRO A 79 18.71 -16.17 25.56
N PRO A 80 19.78 -15.36 25.42
CA PRO A 80 20.43 -15.14 24.13
C PRO A 80 20.87 -16.45 23.49
N LEU A 81 20.49 -16.65 22.24
CA LEU A 81 20.87 -17.83 21.47
C LEU A 81 22.35 -17.74 21.06
N LYS A 82 23.05 -18.87 21.03
CA LYS A 82 24.45 -18.94 20.57
C LYS A 82 24.61 -18.48 19.11
N ASN A 83 23.63 -18.82 18.27
CA ASN A 83 23.56 -18.41 16.88
C ASN A 83 22.27 -17.60 16.67
N GLN A 84 22.34 -16.54 15.87
CA GLN A 84 21.15 -15.78 15.52
C GLN A 84 20.22 -16.63 14.65
N PRO A 85 18.89 -16.61 14.91
CA PRO A 85 17.95 -17.34 14.09
C PRO A 85 17.79 -16.66 12.72
N GLU A 86 17.41 -17.45 11.72
CA GLU A 86 17.00 -16.92 10.42
C GLU A 86 15.56 -16.39 10.53
N ILE A 87 15.35 -15.14 10.12
CA ILE A 87 14.06 -14.46 10.20
C ILE A 87 13.64 -14.07 8.78
N SER A 88 12.51 -14.58 8.32
CA SER A 88 11.96 -14.29 6.99
C SER A 88 10.44 -14.12 7.04
N PRO A 89 9.89 -13.07 6.39
CA PRO A 89 8.46 -12.93 6.19
C PRO A 89 8.01 -13.75 4.97
N GLN A 90 6.74 -14.12 4.90
CA GLN A 90 6.22 -14.84 3.72
C GLN A 90 6.09 -13.95 2.47
N GLY A 91 6.04 -12.64 2.63
CA GLY A 91 5.86 -11.67 1.55
C GLY A 91 6.43 -10.30 1.90
N GLN A 92 6.45 -9.41 0.90
CA GLN A 92 6.81 -8.01 1.10
C GLN A 92 5.56 -7.23 1.51
N ALA A 93 5.64 -6.50 2.62
CA ALA A 93 4.65 -5.49 2.97
C ALA A 93 4.73 -4.29 2.00
N SER A 94 3.59 -3.66 1.72
CA SER A 94 3.48 -2.50 0.83
C SER A 94 3.82 -1.19 1.52
#